data_AF-A0A846D4A9-F1
#
_entry.id   AF-A0A846D4A9-F1
#
_cell.length_a   1.000
_cell.length_b   1.000
_cell.length_c   1.000
_cell.angle_alpha   90.00
_cell.angle_beta   90.00
_cell.angle_gamma   90.00
#
_symmetry.space_group_name_H-M   'P 1'
#
loop_
_entity.id
_entity.type
_entity.pdbx_description
1 polymer ?
#
loop_
_entity_poly.entity_id
_entity_poly.type
_entity_poly.pdbx_seq_one_letter_code
_entity_poly.pdbx_strand_id
1 'polypeptide(L)'
;PHFKITHNSQINLASWGLMHSGIYQFKRHRLIITNRLHGHILSTLLEIPHIFLPNSYYKNEAFYEAWTSQIPFARFIKERSELELAVEEMLESYPSAIELN
;
A
#
# COMPACT_ATOMS: atom_id res chain seq x y z
N PRO A 1 -2.40 -30.85 15.44
CA PRO A 1 -3.22 -29.66 15.14
C PRO A 1 -4.24 -29.95 14.02
N HIS A 2 -5.51 -30.08 14.37
CA HIS A 2 -6.59 -30.34 13.42
C HIS A 2 -6.99 -29.00 12.75
N PHE A 3 -6.49 -28.73 11.54
CA PHE A 3 -7.00 -27.63 10.73
C PHE A 3 -8.43 -27.98 10.29
N LYS A 4 -9.43 -27.35 10.91
CA LYS A 4 -10.79 -27.39 10.37
C LYS A 4 -10.80 -26.61 9.05
N ILE A 5 -10.92 -27.32 7.95
CA ILE A 5 -11.20 -26.70 6.65
C ILE A 5 -12.61 -26.12 6.75
N THR A 6 -12.71 -24.81 7.00
CA THR A 6 -13.97 -24.07 7.02
C THR A 6 -14.15 -23.43 5.66
N HIS A 7 -14.43 -24.24 4.64
CA HIS A 7 -14.82 -23.70 3.34
C HIS A 7 -16.23 -23.12 3.44
N ASN A 8 -16.33 -21.82 3.70
CA ASN A 8 -17.58 -21.07 3.65
C ASN A 8 -17.60 -20.23 2.38
N SER A 9 -18.28 -20.73 1.35
CA SER A 9 -18.33 -20.11 0.02
C SER A 9 -18.88 -18.68 0.04
N GLN A 10 -19.82 -18.37 0.94
CA GLN A 10 -20.42 -17.04 1.05
C GLN A 10 -19.42 -16.02 1.63
N ILE A 11 -18.70 -16.39 2.69
CA ILE A 11 -17.65 -15.54 3.29
C ILE A 11 -16.51 -15.31 2.28
N ASN A 12 -16.15 -16.34 1.51
CA ASN A 12 -15.12 -16.22 0.48
C ASN A 12 -15.55 -15.25 -0.62
N LEU A 13 -16.79 -15.34 -1.10
CA LEU A 13 -17.32 -14.42 -2.11
C LEU A 13 -17.36 -12.96 -1.61
N ALA A 14 -17.79 -12.75 -0.36
CA ALA A 14 -17.79 -11.42 0.25
C ALA A 14 -16.36 -10.86 0.37
N SER A 15 -15.41 -11.67 0.83
CA SER A 15 -13.99 -11.30 0.92
C SER A 15 -13.41 -10.93 -0.45
N TRP A 16 -13.76 -11.70 -1.48
CA TRP A 16 -13.37 -11.43 -2.87
C TRP A 16 -13.93 -10.09 -3.36
N GLY A 17 -15.21 -9.81 -3.09
CA GLY A 17 -15.83 -8.52 -3.43
C GLY A 17 -15.13 -7.33 -2.76
N LEU A 18 -14.79 -7.46 -1.48
CA LEU A 18 -14.06 -6.41 -0.75
C LEU A 18 -12.65 -6.18 -1.32
N MET A 19 -11.92 -7.27 -1.64
CA MET A 19 -10.61 -7.17 -2.28
C MET A 19 -10.70 -6.44 -3.62
N HIS A 20 -11.64 -6.81 -4.48
CA HIS A 20 -11.85 -6.15 -5.76
C HIS A 20 -12.20 -4.67 -5.63
N SER A 21 -13.07 -4.33 -4.68
CA SER A 21 -13.41 -2.94 -4.39
C SER A 21 -12.19 -2.14 -3.95
N GLY A 22 -11.34 -2.71 -3.09
CA GLY A 22 -10.09 -2.09 -2.64
C GLY A 22 -9.12 -1.85 -3.80
N ILE A 23 -8.92 -2.86 -4.67
CA ILE A 23 -8.08 -2.73 -5.87
C ILE A 23 -8.59 -1.60 -6.76
N TYR A 24 -9.90 -1.58 -7.05
CA TYR A 24 -10.49 -0.54 -7.90
C TYR A 24 -10.33 0.86 -7.31
N GLN A 25 -10.47 1.00 -6.00
CA GLN A 25 -10.25 2.28 -5.32
C GLN A 25 -8.78 2.75 -5.45
N PHE A 26 -7.82 1.86 -5.27
CA PHE A 26 -6.39 2.20 -5.30
C PHE A 26 -5.94 2.59 -6.71
N LYS A 27 -6.31 1.82 -7.74
CA LYS A 27 -5.90 2.05 -9.13
C LYS A 27 -6.31 3.40 -9.73
N ARG A 28 -7.24 4.12 -9.08
CA ARG A 28 -7.69 5.46 -9.50
C ARG A 28 -6.75 6.58 -9.07
N HIS A 29 -5.79 6.29 -8.19
CA HIS A 29 -4.89 7.29 -7.62
C HIS A 29 -3.47 7.03 -8.11
N ARG A 30 -2.74 8.12 -8.36
CA ARG A 30 -1.33 8.09 -8.80
C ARG A 30 -0.35 7.83 -7.66
N LEU A 31 -0.76 8.22 -6.45
CA LEU A 31 0.02 8.11 -5.22
C LEU A 31 -0.92 7.74 -4.08
N ILE A 32 -0.52 6.79 -3.25
CA ILE A 32 -1.24 6.43 -2.02
C ILE A 32 -0.44 6.90 -0.81
N ILE A 33 -1.09 7.51 0.17
CA ILE A 33 -0.48 7.86 1.46
C ILE A 33 -1.23 7.06 2.53
N THR A 34 -0.53 6.24 3.32
CA THR A 34 -1.21 5.34 4.26
C THR A 34 -0.38 5.02 5.49
N ASN A 35 -1.04 4.86 6.64
CA ASN A 35 -0.49 4.26 7.85
C ASN A 35 -1.00 2.82 8.08
N ARG A 36 -1.72 2.25 7.11
CA ARG A 36 -2.30 0.91 7.20
C ARG A 36 -1.38 -0.09 6.49
N LEU A 37 -0.87 -1.07 7.22
CA LEU A 37 0.02 -2.11 6.67
C LEU A 37 -0.55 -2.80 5.42
N HIS A 38 -1.85 -3.12 5.41
CA HIS A 38 -2.48 -3.73 4.23
C HIS A 38 -2.60 -2.76 3.05
N GLY A 39 -2.66 -1.46 3.30
CA GLY A 39 -2.59 -0.45 2.23
C GLY A 39 -1.19 -0.41 1.60
N HIS A 40 -0.14 -0.51 2.42
CA HIS A 40 1.26 -0.66 1.96
C HIS A 40 1.45 -1.91 1.11
N ILE A 41 1.03 -3.07 1.63
CA ILE A 41 1.12 -4.37 0.92
C ILE A 41 0.34 -4.31 -0.40
N LEU A 42 -0.89 -3.80 -0.39
CA LEU A 42 -1.70 -3.75 -1.61
C LEU A 42 -1.10 -2.79 -2.64
N SER A 43 -0.61 -1.62 -2.23
CA SER A 43 0.05 -0.66 -3.14
C SER A 43 1.32 -1.26 -3.75
N THR A 44 2.08 -1.99 -2.94
CA THR A 44 3.28 -2.73 -3.38
C THR A 44 2.92 -3.79 -4.43
N LEU A 45 1.90 -4.62 -4.19
CA LEU A 45 1.47 -5.66 -5.13
C LEU A 45 0.90 -5.10 -6.44
N LEU A 46 0.31 -3.92 -6.40
CA LEU A 46 -0.26 -3.24 -7.57
C LEU A 46 0.76 -2.33 -8.28
N GLU A 47 2.00 -2.25 -7.78
CA GLU A 47 3.05 -1.34 -8.27
C GLU A 47 2.59 0.13 -8.31
N ILE A 48 1.76 0.53 -7.34
CA ILE A 48 1.29 1.90 -7.19
C ILE A 48 2.28 2.65 -6.29
N PRO A 49 2.84 3.79 -6.72
CA PRO A 49 3.68 4.63 -5.88
C PRO A 49 2.97 4.98 -4.57
N HIS A 50 3.68 4.88 -3.44
CA HIS A 50 3.07 5.17 -2.16
C HIS A 50 4.04 5.65 -1.08
N ILE A 51 3.50 6.47 -0.18
CA ILE A 51 4.16 6.92 1.04
C ILE A 51 3.56 6.14 2.22
N PHE A 52 4.42 5.43 2.92
CA PHE A 52 4.09 4.62 4.07
C PHE A 52 4.44 5.36 5.37
N LEU A 53 3.50 5.40 6.30
CA LEU A 53 3.59 6.15 7.54
C LEU A 53 3.71 5.21 8.74
N PRO A 54 4.36 5.63 9.84
CA PRO A 54 4.36 4.88 11.08
C PRO A 54 2.94 4.65 11.59
N ASN A 55 2.73 3.51 12.23
CA ASN A 55 1.57 3.26 13.08
C ASN A 55 2.02 3.19 14.54
N SER A 56 1.05 2.97 15.44
CA SER A 56 1.35 2.70 16.83
C SER A 56 2.30 1.50 16.97
N TYR A 57 3.26 1.61 17.92
CA TYR A 57 4.22 0.55 18.27
C TYR A 57 5.24 0.19 17.18
N TYR A 58 5.58 1.10 16.27
CA TYR A 58 6.68 0.94 15.28
C TYR A 58 6.55 -0.29 14.36
N LYS A 59 5.37 -0.91 14.27
CA LYS A 59 5.18 -2.16 13.52
C LYS A 59 5.35 -1.94 12.02
N ASN A 60 4.86 -0.81 11.52
CA ASN A 60 5.00 -0.46 10.11
C ASN A 60 6.47 -0.23 9.73
N GLU A 61 7.21 0.48 10.55
CA GLU A 61 8.65 0.73 10.33
C GLU A 61 9.41 -0.60 10.32
N ALA A 62 9.22 -1.43 11.34
CA ALA A 62 9.89 -2.74 11.41
C ALA A 62 9.56 -3.64 10.21
N PHE A 63 8.31 -3.62 9.73
CA PHE A 63 7.92 -4.35 8.53
C PHE A 63 8.59 -3.78 7.27
N TYR A 64 8.58 -2.46 7.12
CA TYR A 64 9.17 -1.78 5.97
C TYR A 64 10.66 -2.06 5.86
N GLU A 65 11.40 -1.88 6.95
CA GLU A 65 12.85 -2.12 7.00
C GLU A 65 13.21 -3.59 6.69
N ALA A 66 12.43 -4.53 7.24
CA ALA A 66 12.69 -5.95 7.06
C ALA A 66 12.40 -6.46 5.64
N TRP A 67 11.42 -5.89 4.93
CA TRP A 67 10.87 -6.52 3.73
C TRP A 67 10.79 -5.63 2.49
N THR A 68 10.59 -4.33 2.64
CA THR A 68 10.20 -3.46 1.50
C THR A 68 11.03 -2.20 1.35
N SER A 69 12.08 -2.01 2.16
CA SER A 69 12.96 -0.83 2.11
C SER A 69 13.70 -0.66 0.78
N GLN A 70 13.84 -1.73 0.01
CA GLN A 70 14.49 -1.73 -1.30
C GLN A 70 13.53 -1.47 -2.48
N ILE A 71 12.22 -1.31 -2.20
CA ILE A 71 11.23 -1.06 -3.25
C ILE A 71 11.24 0.43 -3.58
N PRO A 72 11.63 0.84 -4.80
CA PRO A 72 11.95 2.23 -5.08
C PRO A 72 10.71 3.15 -5.06
N PHE A 73 9.53 2.61 -5.39
CA PHE A 73 8.24 3.32 -5.37
C PHE A 73 7.48 3.19 -4.05
N ALA A 74 8.12 2.73 -2.98
CA ALA A 74 7.58 2.67 -1.63
C ALA A 74 8.47 3.50 -0.70
N ARG A 75 7.97 4.62 -0.19
CA ARG A 75 8.76 5.53 0.66
C ARG A 75 8.20 5.57 2.06
N PHE A 76 9.02 5.24 3.06
CA PHE A 76 8.66 5.43 4.46
C PHE A 76 9.07 6.83 4.94
N ILE A 77 8.15 7.57 5.55
CA ILE A 77 8.45 8.85 6.22
C ILE A 77 8.01 8.77 7.68
N LYS A 78 8.79 9.38 8.59
CA LYS A 78 8.47 9.37 10.03
C LYS A 78 7.74 10.63 10.44
N GLU A 79 8.21 11.76 9.95
CA GLU A 79 7.75 13.07 10.37
C GLU A 79 6.81 13.68 9.34
N ARG A 80 5.78 14.37 9.84
CA ARG A 80 4.80 15.02 8.96
C ARG A 80 5.42 16.12 8.10
N SER A 81 6.49 16.76 8.59
CA SER A 81 7.21 17.79 7.85
C SER A 81 7.84 17.29 6.56
N GLU A 82 8.09 15.98 6.44
CA GLU A 82 8.67 15.35 5.24
C GLU A 82 7.62 15.07 4.17
N LEU A 83 6.32 15.16 4.51
CA LEU A 83 5.24 14.67 3.66
C LEU A 83 5.11 15.45 2.34
N GLU A 84 5.12 16.78 2.40
CA GLU A 84 4.91 17.62 1.21
C GLU A 84 6.01 17.37 0.17
N LEU A 85 7.28 17.45 0.60
CA LEU A 85 8.44 17.15 -0.24
C LEU A 85 8.39 15.71 -0.77
N ALA A 86 8.06 14.73 0.07
CA ALA A 86 7.96 13.34 -0.36
C ALA A 86 6.86 13.11 -1.41
N VAL A 87 5.73 13.82 -1.32
CA VAL A 87 4.65 13.74 -2.32
C VAL A 87 5.14 14.29 -3.66
N GLU A 88 5.80 15.44 -3.66
CA GLU A 88 6.34 16.07 -4.87
C GLU A 88 7.34 15.14 -5.56
N GLU A 89 8.37 14.70 -4.84
CA GLU A 89 9.41 13.82 -5.38
C GLU A 89 8.85 12.50 -5.94
N MET A 90 7.85 11.93 -5.26
CA MET A 90 7.20 10.70 -5.69
C MET A 90 6.37 10.87 -6.96
N LEU A 91 5.64 11.99 -7.10
CA LEU A 91 4.85 12.29 -8.29
C LEU A 91 5.72 12.62 -9.50
N GLU A 92 6.87 13.26 -9.28
CA GLU A 92 7.86 13.54 -10.32
C GLU A 92 8.58 12.26 -10.78
N SER A 93 9.00 11.40 -9.85
CA SER A 93 9.75 10.17 -10.16
C SER A 93 8.88 9.08 -10.78
N TYR A 94 7.58 9.07 -10.48
CA TYR A 94 6.62 8.06 -10.95
C TYR A 94 5.40 8.72 -11.61
N PRO A 95 5.57 9.29 -12.82
CA PRO A 95 4.47 9.88 -13.56
C PRO A 95 3.47 8.80 -13.99
N SER A 96 2.19 9.16 -14.09
CA SER A 96 1.18 8.18 -14.53
C SER A 96 1.36 7.85 -16.00
N ALA A 97 1.11 6.61 -16.39
CA ALA A 97 1.13 6.17 -17.78
C ALA A 97 0.17 6.95 -18.70
N ILE A 98 -0.80 7.69 -18.14
CA ILE A 98 -1.74 8.54 -18.88
C ILE A 98 -1.06 9.83 -19.39
N GLU A 99 0.00 10.31 -18.73
CA GLU A 99 0.73 11.53 -19.12
C GLU A 99 1.82 11.31 -20.17
N LEU A 100 2.14 10.06 -20.50
CA LEU A 100 3.16 9.70 -21.48
C LEU A 100 2.59 9.55 -22.91
N ASN A 101 1.34 9.96 -23.15
CA ASN A 101 0.66 9.95 -24.45
C ASN A 101 0.24 11.34 -24.91
#